data_AF-A0A946HIF3-F1
#
_entry.id   AF-A0A946HIF3-F1
#
_cell.length_a   1.000
_cell.length_b   1.000
_cell.length_c   1.000
_cell.angle_alpha   90.00
_cell.angle_beta   90.00
_cell.angle_gamma   90.00
#
_symmetry.space_group_name_H-M   'P 1'
#
loop_
_entity.id
_entity.type
_entity.pdbx_description
1 polymer ?
#
loop_
_entity_poly.entity_id
_entity_poly.type
_entity_poly.pdbx_seq_one_letter_code
_entity_poly.pdbx_strand_id
1 'polypeptide(L)'
;MRLTRRFTLETAHTAPDGGGGFVTRWYALGTLWAAMQGQSGREVTGQAGSLSQMRVQIIVRAAPYNASNRPKPGQRFRDANQYFHINAVTEYDSEGRYLICLGSEEVVV
;
A
#
# COMPACT_ATOMS: atom_id res chain seq x y z
N MET A 1 7.48 -10.59 15.61
CA MET A 1 6.90 -10.40 14.26
C MET A 1 7.81 -11.07 13.23
N ARG A 2 7.28 -11.82 12.25
CA ARG A 2 8.08 -12.48 11.21
C ARG A 2 7.76 -11.89 9.83
N LEU A 3 8.70 -11.14 9.26
CA LEU A 3 8.55 -10.46 7.97
C LEU A 3 9.04 -11.37 6.85
N THR A 4 8.13 -12.02 6.12
CA THR A 4 8.46 -13.07 5.13
C THR A 4 8.27 -12.65 3.69
N ARG A 5 7.56 -11.55 3.42
CA ARG A 5 7.29 -11.07 2.05
C ARG A 5 8.15 -9.86 1.73
N ARG A 6 8.55 -9.74 0.47
CA ARG A 6 9.39 -8.65 -0.03
C ARG A 6 8.57 -7.77 -0.97
N PHE A 7 8.22 -6.58 -0.52
CA PHE A 7 7.46 -5.61 -1.32
C PHE A 7 8.36 -4.51 -1.86
N THR A 8 8.09 -4.06 -3.07
CA THR A 8 8.62 -2.78 -3.57
C THR A 8 7.66 -1.67 -3.17
N LEU A 9 8.14 -0.68 -2.43
CA LEU A 9 7.37 0.53 -2.13
C LEU A 9 7.45 1.47 -3.33
N GLU A 10 6.32 1.93 -3.82
CA GLU A 10 6.22 2.83 -4.96
C GLU A 10 5.44 4.09 -4.59
N THR A 11 5.83 5.23 -5.17
CA THR A 11 5.12 6.50 -5.01
C THR A 11 4.46 6.89 -6.33
N ALA A 12 3.24 7.41 -6.24
CA ALA A 12 2.57 8.03 -7.37
C ALA A 12 3.23 9.38 -7.68
N HIS A 13 3.33 9.69 -8.96
CA HIS A 13 3.72 11.00 -9.46
C HIS A 13 2.82 11.33 -10.64
N THR A 14 2.08 12.42 -10.49
CA THR A 14 1.12 12.89 -11.48
C THR A 14 1.78 13.96 -12.33
N ALA A 15 1.83 13.74 -13.63
CA ALA A 15 2.38 14.70 -14.59
C ALA A 15 1.30 15.09 -15.62
N PRO A 16 1.28 16.34 -16.12
CA PRO A 16 0.40 16.72 -17.20
C PRO A 16 0.72 15.91 -18.46
N ASP A 17 -0.30 15.52 -19.21
CA ASP A 17 -0.17 14.70 -20.42
C ASP A 17 0.11 15.53 -21.70
N GLY A 18 0.13 16.85 -21.59
CA GLY A 18 0.32 17.78 -22.72
C GLY A 18 -0.95 18.07 -23.54
N GLY A 19 -2.05 17.35 -23.28
CA GLY A 19 -3.37 17.54 -23.92
C GLY A 19 -4.43 18.15 -22.99
N GLY A 20 -4.07 18.47 -21.74
CA GLY A 20 -4.97 19.03 -20.72
C GLY A 20 -5.44 18.01 -19.68
N GLY A 21 -4.98 16.76 -19.76
CA GLY A 21 -5.17 15.72 -18.76
C GLY A 21 -3.92 15.50 -17.90
N PHE A 22 -4.00 14.47 -17.07
CA PHE A 22 -2.92 14.06 -16.16
C PHE A 22 -2.68 12.56 -16.28
N VAL A 23 -1.42 12.15 -16.27
CA VAL A 23 -1.00 10.76 -16.18
C VAL A 23 -0.34 10.49 -14.83
N THR A 24 -0.81 9.46 -14.14
CA THR A 24 -0.18 8.96 -12.92
C THR A 24 0.86 7.91 -13.28
N ARG A 25 2.11 8.16 -12.90
CA ARG A 25 3.21 7.20 -13.01
C ARG A 25 3.64 6.75 -11.63
N TRP A 26 4.02 5.49 -11.51
CA TRP A 26 4.49 4.91 -10.26
C TRP A 26 6.00 4.69 -10.30
N TYR A 27 6.70 5.23 -9.30
CA TYR A 27 8.16 5.14 -9.21
C TYR A 27 8.56 4.36 -7.96
N ALA A 28 9.47 3.40 -8.11
CA ALA A 28 9.99 2.62 -7.00
C ALA A 28 10.85 3.48 -6.07
N LEU A 29 10.54 3.46 -4.77
CA LEU A 29 11.32 4.09 -3.70
C LEU A 29 12.34 3.11 -3.09
N GLY A 30 12.01 1.83 -3.04
CA GLY A 30 12.89 0.81 -2.46
C GLY A 30 12.13 -0.46 -2.09
N THR A 31 12.85 -1.41 -1.50
CA THR A 31 12.30 -2.71 -1.11
C THR A 31 12.18 -2.84 0.41
N LEU A 32 11.01 -3.27 0.89
CA LEU A 32 10.73 -3.51 2.30
C LEU A 32 10.35 -4.97 2.53
N TRP A 33 10.83 -5.53 3.64
CA TRP A 33 10.32 -6.79 4.17
C TRP A 33 9.07 -6.53 5.01
N ALA A 34 8.04 -7.33 4.80
CA ALA A 34 6.76 -7.19 5.47
C ALA A 34 6.17 -8.52 5.89
N ALA A 35 5.29 -8.47 6.89
CA ALA A 35 4.28 -9.49 7.14
C ALA A 35 2.96 -9.02 6.53
N MET A 36 2.28 -9.88 5.80
CA MET A 36 0.94 -9.57 5.28
C MET A 36 -0.08 -10.38 6.06
N GLN A 37 -1.13 -9.70 6.53
CA GLN A 37 -2.30 -10.31 7.15
C GLN A 37 -3.50 -9.95 6.26
N GLY A 38 -4.10 -10.96 5.62
CA GLY A 38 -5.33 -10.77 4.86
C GLY A 38 -6.51 -10.64 5.82
N GLN A 39 -7.34 -9.62 5.67
CA GLN A 39 -8.66 -9.62 6.27
C GLN A 39 -9.61 -10.29 5.28
N SER A 40 -10.28 -11.38 5.69
CA SER A 40 -11.31 -12.03 4.88
C SER A 40 -12.25 -10.98 4.32
N GLY A 41 -12.44 -10.99 2.99
CA GLY A 41 -13.22 -10.01 2.27
C GLY A 41 -14.61 -9.87 2.90
N ARG A 42 -14.89 -8.70 3.48
CA ARG A 42 -16.26 -8.32 3.77
C ARG A 42 -16.83 -7.81 2.45
N GLU A 43 -17.64 -8.61 1.79
CA GLU A 43 -18.42 -8.19 0.63
C GLU A 43 -19.25 -6.96 1.05
N VAL A 44 -18.88 -5.79 0.55
CA VAL A 44 -19.68 -4.58 0.71
C VAL A 44 -20.54 -4.47 -0.54
N THR A 45 -21.73 -5.06 -0.48
CA THR A 45 -22.75 -4.88 -1.51
C THR A 45 -23.31 -3.45 -1.41
N GLY A 46 -22.66 -2.50 -2.07
CA GLY A 46 -23.18 -1.15 -2.30
C GLY A 46 -23.86 -1.06 -3.67
N GLN A 47 -24.95 -0.29 -3.77
CA GLN A 47 -25.71 -0.05 -5.01
C GLN A 47 -24.91 0.83 -6.02
N ALA A 48 -23.73 0.39 -6.45
CA ALA A 48 -22.97 0.92 -7.58
C ALA A 48 -21.75 0.01 -7.84
N GLY A 49 -21.99 -1.17 -8.42
CA GLY A 49 -20.93 -2.11 -8.84
C GLY A 49 -20.22 -2.81 -7.67
N SER A 50 -20.26 -4.14 -7.65
CA SER A 50 -19.50 -4.95 -6.68
C SER A 50 -18.00 -4.89 -6.97
N LEU A 51 -17.34 -3.79 -6.59
CA LEU A 51 -15.89 -3.75 -6.42
C LEU A 51 -15.57 -4.39 -5.06
N SER A 52 -15.38 -5.71 -5.05
CA SER A 52 -14.82 -6.43 -3.90
C SER A 52 -13.38 -5.95 -3.65
N GLN A 53 -13.22 -4.82 -2.97
CA GLN A 53 -11.92 -4.35 -2.51
C GLN A 53 -11.49 -5.21 -1.32
N MET A 54 -10.61 -6.18 -1.57
CA MET A 54 -10.03 -6.98 -0.50
C MET A 54 -9.13 -6.10 0.36
N ARG A 55 -9.50 -5.92 1.63
CA ARG A 55 -8.70 -5.15 2.59
C ARG A 55 -7.52 -5.98 3.07
N VAL A 56 -6.34 -5.36 3.12
CA VAL A 56 -5.10 -5.97 3.57
C VAL A 56 -4.44 -5.15 4.66
N GLN A 57 -3.76 -5.85 5.57
CA GLN A 57 -2.88 -5.24 6.55
C GLN A 57 -1.45 -5.69 6.28
N ILE A 58 -0.57 -4.74 5.98
CA ILE A 58 0.84 -5.00 5.67
C ILE A 58 1.69 -4.37 6.76
N ILE A 59 2.46 -5.18 7.48
CA ILE A 59 3.24 -4.75 8.63
C ILE A 59 4.71 -4.74 8.25
N VAL A 60 5.37 -3.60 8.40
CA VAL A 60 6.79 -3.38 8.04
C VAL A 60 7.58 -2.92 9.26
N ARG A 61 8.91 -2.95 9.17
CA ARG A 61 9.76 -2.29 10.18
C ARG A 61 9.49 -0.78 10.19
N ALA A 62 9.46 -0.20 11.39
CA ALA A 62 9.37 1.23 11.54
C ALA A 62 10.62 1.94 11.01
N ALA A 63 10.42 3.18 10.61
CA ALA A 63 11.47 4.09 10.20
C ALA A 63 11.14 5.48 10.75
N PRO A 64 12.12 6.37 11.01
CA PRO A 64 11.85 7.71 11.50
C PRO A 64 10.89 8.48 10.61
N TYR A 65 10.19 9.47 11.17
CA TYR A 65 9.41 10.41 10.38
C TYR A 65 10.29 11.04 9.30
N ASN A 66 9.74 11.19 8.09
CA ASN A 66 10.41 11.67 6.87
C ASN A 66 11.48 10.76 6.24
N ALA A 67 11.79 9.60 6.83
CA ALA A 67 12.68 8.65 6.18
C ALA A 67 12.05 8.11 4.88
N SER A 68 12.82 8.00 3.80
CA SER A 68 12.31 7.56 2.48
C SER A 68 11.74 6.14 2.48
N ASN A 69 12.15 5.32 3.45
CA ASN A 69 11.65 3.97 3.67
C ASN A 69 10.44 3.89 4.62
N ARG A 70 9.97 5.02 5.19
CA ARG A 70 8.71 5.07 5.95
C ARG A 70 7.55 5.18 4.96
N PRO A 71 6.69 4.16 4.83
CA PRO A 71 5.55 4.22 3.92
C PRO A 71 4.58 5.36 4.28
N LYS A 72 3.86 5.86 3.27
CA LYS A 72 2.91 6.96 3.40
C LYS A 72 1.58 6.63 2.71
N PRO A 73 0.45 7.20 3.16
CA PRO A 73 -0.80 7.15 2.41
C PRO A 73 -0.63 7.69 0.98
N GLY A 74 -1.30 7.06 0.00
CA GLY A 74 -1.19 7.38 -1.42
C GLY A 74 -0.02 6.72 -2.14
N GLN A 75 0.86 6.03 -1.42
CA GLN A 75 1.84 5.11 -1.99
C GLN A 75 1.22 3.73 -2.20
N ARG A 76 1.95 2.83 -2.86
CA ARG A 76 1.53 1.43 -3.00
C ARG A 76 2.68 0.46 -2.76
N PHE A 77 2.33 -0.74 -2.32
CA PHE A 77 3.24 -1.88 -2.33
C PHE A 77 3.03 -2.71 -3.59
N ARG A 78 4.13 -3.12 -4.22
CA ARG A 78 4.14 -4.03 -5.36
C ARG A 78 4.81 -5.35 -4.97
N ASP A 79 4.11 -6.45 -5.23
CA ASP A 79 4.65 -7.82 -5.13
C ASP A 79 4.42 -8.54 -6.44
N ALA A 80 5.47 -8.60 -7.27
CA ALA A 80 5.41 -9.04 -8.65
C ALA A 80 4.30 -8.32 -9.46
N ASN A 81 3.16 -8.99 -9.63
CA ASN A 81 2.00 -8.53 -10.40
C ASN A 81 0.81 -8.08 -9.51
N GLN A 82 0.93 -8.14 -8.19
CA GLN A 82 -0.06 -7.65 -7.24
C GLN A 82 0.33 -6.27 -6.72
N TYR A 83 -0.67 -5.40 -6.59
CA TYR A 83 -0.49 -4.03 -6.13
C TYR A 83 -1.44 -3.76 -4.96
N PHE A 84 -0.92 -3.14 -3.90
CA PHE A 84 -1.67 -2.84 -2.70
C PHE A 84 -1.56 -1.35 -2.40
N HIS A 85 -2.65 -0.62 -2.58
CA HIS A 85 -2.69 0.80 -2.29
C HIS A 85 -2.65 1.03 -0.78
N ILE A 86 -1.84 1.99 -0.32
CA ILE A 86 -1.72 2.33 1.10
C ILE A 86 -2.71 3.45 1.41
N ASN A 87 -3.77 3.11 2.15
CA ASN A 87 -4.78 4.07 2.59
C ASN A 87 -4.38 4.77 3.88
N ALA A 88 -3.76 4.05 4.81
CA ALA A 88 -3.32 4.59 6.10
C ALA A 88 -2.07 3.88 6.61
N VAL A 89 -1.27 4.59 7.43
CA VAL A 89 -0.07 4.06 8.10
C VAL A 89 -0.10 4.47 9.56
N THR A 90 0.00 3.52 10.48
CA THR A 90 0.04 3.78 11.92
C THR A 90 1.10 2.92 12.61
N GLU A 91 1.42 3.22 13.87
CA GLU A 91 2.25 2.35 14.71
C GLU A 91 1.53 1.01 14.93
N TYR A 92 2.26 -0.11 14.87
CA TYR A 92 1.69 -1.43 15.10
C TYR A 92 1.80 -1.87 16.56
N ASP A 93 2.90 -1.51 17.22
CA ASP A 93 3.21 -1.87 18.61
C ASP A 93 3.54 -0.63 19.43
N SER A 94 3.42 -0.75 20.75
CA SER A 94 3.71 0.34 21.70
C SER A 94 5.18 0.69 21.82
N GLU A 95 6.08 -0.18 21.34
CA GLU A 95 7.53 0.04 21.35
C GLU A 95 8.01 0.78 20.08
N GLY A 96 7.11 1.08 19.13
CA GLY A 96 7.38 1.75 17.86
C GLY A 96 8.30 0.97 16.93
N ARG A 97 8.34 -0.37 17.02
CA ARG A 97 9.24 -1.22 16.22
C ARG A 97 8.71 -1.50 14.83
N TYR A 98 7.39 -1.54 14.68
CA TYR A 98 6.72 -1.85 13.43
C TYR A 98 5.63 -0.82 13.10
N LEU A 99 5.36 -0.69 11.80
CA LEU A 99 4.25 0.11 11.27
C LEU A 99 3.26 -0.83 10.60
N ILE A 100 1.97 -0.56 10.80
CA ILE A 100 0.90 -1.23 10.06
C ILE A 100 0.41 -0.30 8.96
N CYS A 101 0.42 -0.81 7.73
CA CYS A 101 -0.12 -0.17 6.54
C CYS A 101 -1.46 -0.82 6.22
N LEU A 102 -2.53 -0.04 6.31
CA LEU A 102 -3.87 -0.48 5.93
C LEU A 102 -4.07 -0.16 4.45
N GLY A 103 -4.48 -1.15 3.68
CA GLY A 103 -4.58 -1.04 2.23
C GLY A 103 -5.72 -1.83 1.62
N SER A 104 -5.88 -1.65 0.30
CA SER A 104 -6.70 -2.51 -0.55
C SER A 104 -5.87 -3.06 -1.71
N GLU A 105 -6.19 -4.28 -2.12
CA GLU A 105 -5.66 -4.85 -3.37
C GLU A 105 -6.26 -4.11 -4.57
N GLU A 106 -5.40 -3.65 -5.47
CA GLU A 106 -5.81 -3.04 -6.74
C GLU A 106 -6.08 -4.17 -7.74
N VAL A 107 -7.36 -4.49 -7.93
CA VAL A 107 -7.81 -5.40 -8.98
C VAL A 107 -7.85 -4.61 -10.28
N VAL A 108 -6.91 -4.89 -11.18
CA VAL A 108 -6.98 -4.40 -12.56
C VAL A 108 -8.13 -5.15 -13.23
N VAL A 109 -9.23 -4.45 -13.52
CA VAL A 109 -10.37 -4.94 -14.30
C VAL A 109 -10.16 -4.74 -15.79
#